data_AF-A0A087TCF8-F1
#
_entry.id   AF-A0A087TCF8-F1
#
_cell.length_a   1.000
_cell.length_b   1.000
_cell.length_c   1.000
_cell.angle_alpha   90.00
_cell.angle_beta   90.00
_cell.angle_gamma   90.00
#
_symmetry.space_group_name_H-M   'P 1'
#
loop_
_entity.id
_entity.type
_entity.pdbx_description
1 polymer ?
#
loop_
_entity_poly.entity_id
_entity_poly.type
_entity_poly.pdbx_seq_one_letter_code
_entity_poly.pdbx_strand_id
1 'polypeptide(L)'
;MRLRQSLEGYLPKRRDDFVEDFLGETSLYTRYTWGKPRKRPCSQPVPVMQTSYPTTSVQLRYRSAAVCRDSKRFVMASKYHLEESVKWRIIGRLEAGQSIMETATCLNISRQTVSKLWKQFQNDGSVVRRPGQGRKRMTTASEDRYLALTARRNRKATARQLSSELAAATGTVASRQTIYRRLNEKGLYARKPRVCVLLSSQKKRDRFNWCKEHQNWTEHQWSHVLFTDESRFSLTGDSKRVYIWRESGTRNDPSNIVERDRFGSGGVMVMGWNNDRWTYAPTRVQQRICDRPDISG
;
A
#
# COMPACT_ATOMS: atom_id res chain seq x y z
N MET A 1 -1.65 -32.02 -58.60
CA MET A 1 -1.97 -32.97 -57.51
C MET A 1 -1.83 -32.21 -56.19
N ARG A 2 -2.91 -31.66 -55.59
CA ARG A 2 -3.73 -32.29 -54.51
C ARG A 2 -2.86 -33.19 -53.62
N LEU A 3 -2.61 -32.83 -52.35
CA LEU A 3 -3.58 -32.89 -51.27
C LEU A 3 -3.44 -31.77 -50.22
N ARG A 4 -4.60 -31.25 -49.80
CA ARG A 4 -4.87 -30.54 -48.54
C ARG A 4 -5.19 -31.57 -47.44
N GLN A 5 -4.82 -31.26 -46.20
CA GLN A 5 -5.65 -31.20 -44.96
C GLN A 5 -4.70 -31.32 -43.76
N SER A 6 -4.50 -30.26 -42.96
CA SER A 6 -5.39 -29.72 -41.90
C SER A 6 -5.29 -30.52 -40.61
N LEU A 7 -4.68 -29.91 -39.58
CA LEU A 7 -5.21 -29.92 -38.23
C LEU A 7 -4.79 -28.61 -37.51
N GLU A 8 -5.81 -27.88 -37.10
CA GLU A 8 -5.80 -26.65 -36.32
C GLU A 8 -5.24 -26.84 -34.90
N GLY A 9 -4.79 -25.72 -34.34
CA GLY A 9 -5.08 -25.39 -32.95
C GLY A 9 -3.98 -25.70 -31.94
N TYR A 10 -3.14 -24.71 -31.65
CA TYR A 10 -3.15 -24.00 -30.36
C TYR A 10 -1.91 -23.10 -30.25
N LEU A 11 -2.11 -21.79 -30.34
CA LEU A 11 -1.22 -20.79 -29.74
C LEU A 11 -1.46 -20.78 -28.22
N PRO A 12 -0.40 -20.84 -27.41
CA PRO A 12 -0.27 -19.84 -26.34
C PRO A 12 1.20 -19.48 -26.09
N LYS A 13 1.62 -18.43 -25.38
CA LYS A 13 1.06 -17.20 -24.82
C LYS A 13 2.33 -16.39 -24.45
N ARG A 14 2.19 -15.07 -24.35
CA ARG A 14 3.26 -14.13 -24.04
C ARG A 14 3.97 -14.47 -22.71
N ARG A 15 5.25 -14.06 -22.63
CA ARG A 15 6.05 -13.89 -21.41
C ARG A 15 5.18 -13.29 -20.31
N ASP A 16 4.92 -14.04 -19.24
CA ASP A 16 4.63 -13.57 -17.86
C ASP A 16 4.20 -14.70 -16.89
N ASP A 17 4.16 -15.99 -17.28
CA ASP A 17 3.61 -17.06 -16.43
C ASP A 17 4.63 -18.05 -15.79
N PHE A 18 5.93 -17.72 -15.66
CA PHE A 18 6.94 -18.67 -15.11
C PHE A 18 7.26 -18.51 -13.61
N VAL A 19 6.55 -17.65 -12.87
CA VAL A 19 6.93 -17.28 -11.47
C VAL A 19 5.99 -17.82 -10.39
N GLU A 20 4.84 -18.41 -10.73
CA GLU A 20 3.87 -18.89 -9.73
C GLU A 20 3.89 -20.41 -9.47
N ASP A 21 4.56 -21.22 -10.30
CA ASP A 21 4.61 -22.69 -10.10
C ASP A 21 5.72 -23.17 -9.15
N PHE A 22 6.61 -22.29 -8.67
CA PHE A 22 7.75 -22.67 -7.80
C PHE A 22 7.52 -22.43 -6.30
N LEU A 23 6.33 -21.97 -5.88
CA LEU A 23 5.99 -21.72 -4.47
C LEU A 23 4.81 -22.56 -3.96
N GLY A 24 4.46 -23.66 -4.65
CA GLY A 24 3.31 -24.50 -4.32
C GLY A 24 3.52 -25.59 -3.26
N GLU A 25 4.76 -25.98 -2.93
CA GLU A 25 4.99 -27.17 -2.07
C GLU A 25 6.10 -26.92 -1.04
N THR A 26 5.72 -26.38 0.12
CA THR A 26 6.31 -26.68 1.46
C THR A 26 5.63 -25.80 2.51
N SER A 27 4.35 -26.04 2.76
CA SER A 27 3.66 -25.53 3.95
C SER A 27 2.98 -26.69 4.68
N LEU A 28 3.77 -27.38 5.51
CA LEU A 28 3.26 -28.21 6.59
C LEU A 28 3.97 -27.82 7.87
N TYR A 29 3.48 -26.76 8.51
CA TYR A 29 3.65 -26.56 9.95
C TYR A 29 2.27 -26.34 10.57
N THR A 30 1.66 -27.43 11.01
CA THR A 30 0.44 -27.44 11.83
C THR A 30 0.76 -27.01 13.26
N ARG A 31 0.08 -25.98 13.78
CA ARG A 31 -0.24 -25.89 15.21
C ARG A 31 -1.51 -25.07 15.48
N TYR A 32 -2.58 -25.80 15.79
CA TYR A 32 -3.84 -25.53 16.51
C TYR A 32 -4.49 -24.13 16.44
N THR A 33 -5.66 -24.09 15.79
CA THR A 33 -6.72 -23.09 15.99
C THR A 33 -7.88 -23.73 16.75
N TRP A 34 -8.37 -23.09 17.80
CA TRP A 34 -9.64 -23.44 18.45
C TRP A 34 -10.82 -22.86 17.63
N GLY A 35 -11.88 -23.65 17.49
CA GLY A 35 -12.95 -23.48 16.51
C GLY A 35 -14.10 -22.50 16.85
N LYS A 36 -14.53 -21.80 15.78
CA LYS A 36 -15.87 -21.43 15.24
C LYS A 36 -17.15 -21.56 16.13
N PRO A 37 -18.21 -20.73 15.88
CA PRO A 37 -19.14 -20.94 14.75
C PRO A 37 -19.46 -19.63 13.98
N ARG A 38 -19.21 -19.52 12.65
CA ARG A 38 -20.04 -19.92 11.49
C ARG A 38 -21.53 -19.50 11.56
N LYS A 39 -21.92 -18.55 10.71
CA LYS A 39 -23.16 -18.62 9.90
C LYS A 39 -22.85 -18.31 8.43
N ARG A 40 -23.58 -19.00 7.56
CA ARG A 40 -23.33 -19.26 6.13
C ARG A 40 -23.79 -18.11 5.22
N PRO A 41 -23.25 -18.05 3.98
CA PRO A 41 -23.60 -17.09 2.95
C PRO A 41 -24.68 -17.63 1.98
N CYS A 42 -25.44 -16.73 1.38
CA CYS A 42 -26.20 -16.83 0.11
C CYS A 42 -26.47 -15.35 -0.26
N SER A 43 -26.42 -14.86 -1.50
CA SER A 43 -26.56 -15.48 -2.82
C SER A 43 -26.15 -14.45 -3.88
N GLN A 44 -25.76 -14.97 -5.04
CA GLN A 44 -25.43 -14.30 -6.31
C GLN A 44 -26.66 -13.57 -6.96
N PRO A 45 -26.45 -12.78 -8.04
CA PRO A 45 -27.33 -11.69 -8.49
C PRO A 45 -28.21 -12.04 -9.70
N VAL A 46 -29.35 -11.33 -9.86
CA VAL A 46 -30.04 -10.90 -11.12
C VAL A 46 -31.48 -10.39 -10.79
N PRO A 47 -32.24 -9.66 -11.64
CA PRO A 47 -31.96 -9.06 -12.96
C PRO A 47 -32.35 -7.56 -13.07
N VAL A 48 -31.96 -6.96 -14.19
CA VAL A 48 -32.47 -5.68 -14.70
C VAL A 48 -33.97 -5.80 -15.00
N MET A 49 -34.79 -4.93 -14.41
CA MET A 49 -36.14 -4.66 -14.91
C MET A 49 -36.22 -3.21 -15.36
N GLN A 50 -36.36 -3.04 -16.66
CA GLN A 50 -36.95 -1.86 -17.28
C GLN A 50 -38.42 -1.82 -16.85
N THR A 51 -38.84 -0.75 -16.20
CA THR A 51 -40.25 -0.36 -16.19
C THR A 51 -40.35 1.06 -16.71
N SER A 52 -40.85 1.14 -17.93
CA SER A 52 -41.40 2.32 -18.59
C SER A 52 -42.17 3.23 -17.63
N TYR A 53 -41.83 4.52 -17.64
CA TYR A 53 -42.69 5.57 -17.12
C TYR A 53 -43.95 5.66 -17.98
N PRO A 54 -45.17 5.58 -17.42
CA PRO A 54 -46.31 6.16 -18.09
C PRO A 54 -46.28 7.67 -17.85
N THR A 55 -46.08 8.39 -18.95
CA THR A 55 -46.52 9.78 -19.10
C THR A 55 -48.01 9.83 -18.78
N THR A 56 -48.38 10.41 -17.64
CA THR A 56 -49.74 10.92 -17.48
C THR A 56 -49.67 12.21 -16.69
N SER A 57 -49.69 13.28 -17.46
CA SER A 57 -50.12 14.60 -17.03
C SER A 57 -51.48 14.48 -16.33
N VAL A 58 -51.48 14.60 -15.01
CA VAL A 58 -52.67 14.99 -14.28
C VAL A 58 -52.25 16.08 -13.32
N GLN A 59 -52.49 17.33 -13.73
CA GLN A 59 -52.56 18.44 -12.80
C GLN A 59 -53.75 18.19 -11.87
N LEU A 60 -53.48 17.61 -10.70
CA LEU A 60 -54.39 17.69 -9.57
C LEU A 60 -53.75 18.60 -8.53
N ARG A 61 -54.18 19.86 -8.56
CA ARG A 61 -54.04 20.79 -7.43
C ARG A 61 -54.85 20.25 -6.25
N TYR A 62 -54.30 19.29 -5.52
CA TYR A 62 -54.81 18.97 -4.20
C TYR A 62 -54.10 19.86 -3.18
N ARG A 63 -54.70 21.01 -2.89
CA ARG A 63 -54.44 21.77 -1.66
C ARG A 63 -54.97 20.95 -0.47
N SER A 64 -54.26 19.88 -0.12
CA SER A 64 -54.46 19.17 1.14
C SER A 64 -53.72 19.96 2.22
N ALA A 65 -54.42 20.92 2.82
CA ALA A 65 -54.02 21.55 4.08
C ALA A 65 -54.13 20.51 5.21
N ALA A 66 -53.14 19.62 5.32
CA ALA A 66 -52.96 18.80 6.49
C ALA A 66 -52.45 19.70 7.62
N VAL A 67 -53.35 20.03 8.54
CA VAL A 67 -53.09 20.78 9.77
C VAL A 67 -51.95 20.11 10.53
N CYS A 68 -50.76 20.71 10.51
CA CYS A 68 -49.64 20.36 11.39
C CYS A 68 -50.06 20.76 12.82
N ARG A 69 -50.73 19.83 13.53
CA ARG A 69 -51.20 20.02 14.91
C ARG A 69 -50.02 20.14 15.87
N ASP A 70 -50.18 21.13 16.74
CA ASP A 70 -49.21 21.70 17.66
C ASP A 70 -48.61 20.67 18.63
N SER A 71 -47.29 20.76 18.81
CA SER A 71 -46.55 20.25 19.97
C SER A 71 -45.21 20.98 20.03
N LYS A 72 -45.22 22.10 20.73
CA LYS A 72 -44.08 22.98 21.03
C LYS A 72 -42.90 22.20 21.63
N ARG A 73 -41.90 21.92 20.79
CA ARG A 73 -40.49 21.89 21.18
C ARG A 73 -39.65 22.09 19.93
N PHE A 74 -39.27 23.33 19.63
CA PHE A 74 -38.25 23.60 18.61
C PHE A 74 -37.02 22.79 18.99
N VAL A 75 -36.54 21.92 18.10
CA VAL A 75 -35.23 21.29 18.26
C VAL A 75 -34.19 22.40 18.02
N MET A 76 -33.93 23.17 19.07
CA MET A 76 -32.81 24.12 19.10
C MET A 76 -31.51 23.35 18.91
N ALA A 77 -30.72 23.83 17.96
CA ALA A 77 -29.29 23.56 17.74
C ALA A 77 -28.77 22.23 18.30
N SER A 78 -29.27 21.13 17.75
CA SER A 78 -28.57 19.85 17.85
C SER A 78 -27.20 20.03 17.20
N LYS A 79 -26.14 19.67 17.93
CA LYS A 79 -24.73 19.67 17.49
C LYS A 79 -24.47 18.67 16.34
N TYR A 80 -25.53 18.04 15.81
CA TYR A 80 -25.51 16.94 14.87
C TYR A 80 -26.03 17.38 13.49
N HIS A 81 -25.42 16.82 12.44
CA HIS A 81 -25.86 17.04 11.07
C HIS A 81 -27.19 16.34 10.80
N LEU A 82 -28.01 16.92 9.89
CA LEU A 82 -29.22 16.27 9.41
C LEU A 82 -28.88 14.93 8.75
N GLU A 83 -29.63 13.91 9.14
CA GLU A 83 -29.74 12.63 8.45
C GLU A 83 -30.06 12.84 6.96
N GLU A 84 -29.45 12.03 6.09
CA GLU A 84 -29.62 12.16 4.64
C GLU A 84 -31.06 11.91 4.19
N SER A 85 -31.74 10.97 4.85
CA SER A 85 -33.17 10.70 4.67
C SER A 85 -34.04 11.95 4.91
N VAL A 86 -33.72 12.72 5.96
CA VAL A 86 -34.45 13.95 6.30
C VAL A 86 -34.16 15.05 5.27
N LYS A 87 -32.93 15.12 4.74
CA LYS A 87 -32.59 16.09 3.68
C LYS A 87 -33.35 15.83 2.39
N TRP A 88 -33.45 14.57 1.95
CA TRP A 88 -34.26 14.22 0.77
C TRP A 88 -35.75 14.47 0.98
N ARG A 89 -36.27 14.25 2.19
CA ARG A 89 -37.65 14.59 2.53
C ARG A 89 -37.93 16.10 2.50
N ILE A 90 -36.94 16.93 2.84
CA ILE A 90 -37.03 18.38 2.68
C ILE A 90 -37.10 18.75 1.19
N ILE A 91 -36.21 18.20 0.36
CA ILE A 91 -36.17 18.48 -1.08
C ILE A 91 -37.46 18.07 -1.77
N GLY A 92 -37.94 16.84 -1.54
CA GLY A 92 -39.17 16.36 -2.18
C GLY A 92 -40.39 17.23 -1.83
N ARG A 93 -40.45 17.81 -0.63
CA ARG A 93 -41.51 18.77 -0.24
C ARG A 93 -41.38 20.11 -0.95
N LEU A 94 -40.16 20.61 -1.13
CA LEU A 94 -39.89 21.86 -1.83
C LEU A 94 -40.11 21.73 -3.34
N GLU A 95 -39.74 20.60 -3.94
CA GLU A 95 -40.04 20.27 -5.35
C GLU A 95 -41.55 20.12 -5.60
N ALA A 96 -42.29 19.61 -4.61
CA ALA A 96 -43.76 19.58 -4.63
C ALA A 96 -44.42 20.97 -4.46
N GLY A 97 -43.64 22.06 -4.40
CA GLY A 97 -44.13 23.43 -4.32
C GLY A 97 -44.55 23.91 -2.93
N GLN A 98 -44.23 23.15 -1.86
CA GLN A 98 -44.46 23.63 -0.50
C GLN A 98 -43.52 24.80 -0.17
N SER A 99 -43.98 25.76 0.63
CA SER A 99 -43.12 26.85 1.04
C SER A 99 -42.02 26.36 2.00
N ILE A 100 -40.91 27.11 2.02
CA ILE A 100 -39.79 26.86 2.95
C ILE A 100 -40.28 26.88 4.41
N MET A 101 -41.24 27.75 4.72
CA MET A 101 -41.76 27.89 6.08
C MET A 101 -42.65 26.69 6.46
N GLU A 102 -43.56 26.27 5.58
CA GLU A 102 -44.39 25.08 5.84
C GLU A 102 -43.53 23.82 6.03
N THR A 103 -42.51 23.66 5.18
CA THR A 103 -41.58 22.52 5.27
C THR A 103 -40.79 22.54 6.58
N ALA A 104 -40.32 23.71 7.00
CA ALA A 104 -39.59 23.91 8.25
C ALA A 104 -40.48 23.61 9.48
N THR A 105 -41.71 24.11 9.50
CA THR A 105 -42.67 23.88 10.60
C THR A 105 -43.05 22.40 10.69
N CYS A 106 -43.42 21.76 9.59
CA CYS A 106 -43.89 20.38 9.62
C CYS A 106 -42.77 19.35 9.85
N LEU A 107 -41.50 19.69 9.59
CA LEU A 107 -40.36 18.84 9.93
C LEU A 107 -39.67 19.25 11.25
N ASN A 108 -40.13 20.31 11.91
CA ASN A 108 -39.55 20.88 13.12
C ASN A 108 -38.04 21.18 12.98
N ILE A 109 -37.65 21.76 11.84
CA ILE A 109 -36.27 22.13 11.50
C ILE A 109 -36.21 23.64 11.32
N SER A 110 -35.08 24.27 11.67
CA SER A 110 -34.93 25.72 11.49
C SER A 110 -35.13 26.11 10.01
N ARG A 111 -35.88 27.19 9.78
CA ARG A 111 -36.07 27.78 8.44
C ARG A 111 -34.74 28.02 7.73
N GLN A 112 -33.72 28.47 8.46
CA GLN A 112 -32.38 28.72 7.91
C GLN A 112 -31.73 27.44 7.39
N THR A 113 -31.88 26.32 8.08
CA THR A 113 -31.34 25.03 7.63
C THR A 113 -32.02 24.57 6.34
N VAL A 114 -33.34 24.67 6.27
CA VAL A 114 -34.12 24.33 5.06
C VAL A 114 -33.71 25.22 3.88
N SER A 115 -33.60 26.54 4.11
CA SER A 115 -33.17 27.49 3.07
C SER A 115 -31.74 27.25 2.58
N LYS A 116 -30.79 26.95 3.49
CA LYS A 116 -29.41 26.61 3.13
C LYS A 116 -29.32 25.32 2.33
N LEU A 117 -30.06 24.29 2.74
CA LEU A 117 -30.11 23.01 2.04
C LEU A 117 -30.71 23.16 0.64
N TRP A 118 -31.81 23.93 0.51
CA TRP A 118 -32.43 24.19 -0.79
C TRP A 118 -31.49 24.92 -1.74
N LYS A 119 -30.80 25.96 -1.28
CA LYS A 119 -29.77 26.65 -2.07
C LYS A 119 -28.63 25.73 -2.48
N GLN A 120 -28.16 24.87 -1.56
CA GLN A 120 -27.14 23.87 -1.88
C GLN A 120 -27.62 22.93 -2.98
N PHE A 121 -28.85 22.41 -2.87
CA PHE A 121 -29.43 21.50 -3.84
C PHE A 121 -29.63 22.16 -5.21
N GLN A 122 -30.10 23.41 -5.26
CA GLN A 122 -30.23 24.16 -6.52
C GLN A 122 -28.87 24.38 -7.21
N ASN A 123 -27.79 24.57 -6.44
CA ASN A 123 -26.46 24.81 -6.99
C ASN A 123 -25.72 23.53 -7.39
N ASP A 124 -25.80 22.48 -6.57
CA ASP A 124 -24.97 21.27 -6.70
C ASP A 124 -25.74 20.02 -7.15
N GLY A 125 -27.07 20.03 -7.08
CA GLY A 125 -27.92 18.83 -7.23
C GLY A 125 -27.72 17.78 -6.12
N SER A 126 -27.02 18.12 -5.03
CA SER A 126 -26.63 17.17 -3.99
C SER A 126 -26.95 17.64 -2.57
N VAL A 127 -27.37 16.69 -1.74
CA VAL A 127 -27.56 16.84 -0.27
C VAL A 127 -26.33 16.44 0.56
N VAL A 128 -25.34 15.86 -0.12
CA VAL A 128 -24.14 15.35 0.52
C VAL A 128 -23.32 16.52 1.04
N ARG A 129 -22.72 16.34 2.21
CA ARG A 129 -21.86 17.35 2.80
C ARG A 129 -20.61 17.52 1.94
N ARG A 130 -20.31 18.75 1.53
CA ARG A 130 -19.01 19.07 0.92
C ARG A 130 -17.88 18.79 1.93
N PRO A 131 -16.80 18.11 1.53
CA PRO A 131 -15.66 17.91 2.41
C PRO A 131 -15.15 19.27 2.88
N GLY A 132 -14.87 19.39 4.18
CA GLY A 132 -14.29 20.61 4.72
C GLY A 132 -12.89 20.81 4.14
N GLN A 133 -12.48 22.07 3.95
CA GLN A 133 -11.12 22.40 3.47
C GLN A 133 -10.01 21.86 4.38
N GLY A 134 -10.31 21.64 5.66
CA GLY A 134 -9.37 21.16 6.66
C GLY A 134 -8.32 22.21 7.04
N ARG A 135 -7.38 21.81 7.90
CA ARG A 135 -6.27 22.68 8.31
C ARG A 135 -5.25 22.78 7.18
N LYS A 136 -4.86 24.00 6.81
CA LYS A 136 -3.77 24.23 5.86
C LYS A 136 -2.50 23.51 6.33
N ARG A 137 -1.79 22.91 5.37
CA ARG A 137 -0.52 22.24 5.64
C ARG A 137 0.54 23.27 6.04
N MET A 138 1.42 22.87 6.95
CA MET A 138 2.60 23.67 7.31
C MET A 138 3.58 23.80 6.15
N THR A 139 3.74 22.73 5.37
CA THR A 139 4.63 22.69 4.22
C THR A 139 3.86 22.86 2.91
N THR A 140 4.54 23.43 1.92
CA THR A 140 4.09 23.60 0.54
C THR A 140 4.49 22.40 -0.32
N ALA A 141 3.86 22.24 -1.48
CA ALA A 141 4.19 21.15 -2.41
C ALA A 141 5.63 21.25 -2.96
N SER A 142 6.19 22.45 -3.04
CA SER A 142 7.58 22.69 -3.48
C SER A 142 8.57 22.23 -2.41
N GLU A 143 8.32 22.57 -1.15
CA GLU A 143 9.10 22.10 0.00
C GLU A 143 9.06 20.57 0.14
N ASP A 144 7.87 19.97 -0.03
CA ASP A 144 7.72 18.51 0.01
C ASP A 144 8.51 17.82 -1.12
N ARG A 145 8.63 18.47 -2.29
CA ARG A 145 9.46 18.01 -3.41
C ARG A 145 10.94 18.16 -3.09
N TYR A 146 11.35 19.30 -2.54
CA TYR A 146 12.72 19.54 -2.09
C TYR A 146 13.16 18.48 -1.08
N LEU A 147 12.35 18.21 -0.05
CA LEU A 147 12.62 17.17 0.95
C LEU A 147 12.84 15.79 0.31
N ALA A 148 12.00 15.39 -0.64
CA ALA A 148 12.14 14.10 -1.30
C ALA A 148 13.43 14.02 -2.14
N LEU A 149 13.80 15.09 -2.85
CA LEU A 149 15.04 15.15 -3.62
C LEU A 149 16.27 15.11 -2.72
N THR A 150 16.26 15.89 -1.65
CA THR A 150 17.34 15.93 -0.66
C THR A 150 17.52 14.57 0.02
N ALA A 151 16.42 13.91 0.41
CA ALA A 151 16.47 12.55 0.99
C ALA A 151 16.97 11.50 -0.01
N ARG A 152 16.66 11.62 -1.31
CA ARG A 152 17.20 10.72 -2.36
C ARG A 152 18.69 10.94 -2.61
N ARG A 153 19.15 12.20 -2.58
CA ARG A 153 20.57 12.55 -2.73
C ARG A 153 21.38 12.08 -1.52
N ASN A 154 20.89 12.36 -0.32
CA ASN A 154 21.50 11.95 0.93
C ASN A 154 20.62 10.96 1.69
N ARG A 155 20.61 9.70 1.23
CA ARG A 155 19.77 8.63 1.80
C ARG A 155 20.03 8.36 3.28
N LYS A 156 21.23 8.69 3.79
CA LYS A 156 21.63 8.48 5.19
C LYS A 156 21.26 9.66 6.10
N ALA A 157 20.74 10.76 5.55
CA ALA A 157 20.37 11.93 6.33
C ALA A 157 19.30 11.58 7.37
N THR A 158 19.48 12.06 8.59
CA THR A 158 18.45 11.94 9.63
C THR A 158 17.32 12.93 9.35
N ALA A 159 16.11 12.62 9.83
CA ALA A 159 14.98 13.54 9.71
C ALA A 159 15.25 14.92 10.36
N ARG A 160 16.14 14.99 11.37
CA ARG A 160 16.55 16.26 11.99
C ARG A 160 17.46 17.06 11.07
N GLN A 161 18.41 16.41 10.39
CA GLN A 161 19.23 17.04 9.37
C GLN A 161 18.37 17.56 8.23
N LEU A 162 17.44 16.76 7.72
CA LEU A 162 16.51 17.18 6.65
C LEU A 162 15.62 18.37 7.07
N SER A 163 15.18 18.41 8.33
CA SER A 163 14.45 19.55 8.88
C SER A 163 15.31 20.81 8.96
N SER A 164 16.57 20.68 9.39
CA SER A 164 17.52 21.79 9.44
C SER A 164 17.86 22.33 8.04
N GLU A 165 18.04 21.44 7.06
CA GLU A 165 18.31 21.81 5.66
C GLU A 165 17.10 22.51 5.04
N LEU A 166 15.88 22.03 5.30
CA LEU A 166 14.66 22.72 4.88
C LEU A 166 14.54 24.12 5.50
N ALA A 167 14.81 24.24 6.80
CA ALA A 167 14.78 25.52 7.49
C ALA A 167 15.82 26.50 6.91
N ALA A 168 17.02 26.01 6.57
CA ALA A 168 18.04 26.84 5.92
C ALA A 168 17.64 27.27 4.50
N ALA A 169 16.96 26.41 3.74
CA ALA A 169 16.60 26.69 2.35
C ALA A 169 15.33 27.54 2.18
N THR A 170 14.34 27.39 3.07
CA THR A 170 13.01 28.00 2.91
C THR A 170 12.52 28.75 4.15
N GLY A 171 13.23 28.66 5.28
CA GLY A 171 12.82 29.25 6.55
C GLY A 171 11.77 28.43 7.32
N THR A 172 11.25 27.36 6.74
CA THR A 172 10.20 26.54 7.35
C THR A 172 10.77 25.49 8.31
N VAL A 173 10.55 25.68 9.62
CA VAL A 173 11.00 24.75 10.66
C VAL A 173 9.99 23.62 10.88
N ALA A 174 10.10 22.54 10.12
CA ALA A 174 9.21 21.38 10.26
C ALA A 174 9.68 20.41 11.37
N SER A 175 8.74 19.85 12.13
CA SER A 175 9.04 18.80 13.11
C SER A 175 9.48 17.49 12.45
N ARG A 176 10.22 16.65 13.20
CA ARG A 176 10.63 15.32 12.73
C ARG A 176 9.45 14.52 12.18
N GLN A 177 8.34 14.47 12.90
CA GLN A 177 7.14 13.72 12.48
C GLN A 177 6.56 14.26 11.17
N THR A 178 6.62 15.57 10.95
CA THR A 178 6.19 16.18 9.68
C THR A 178 7.07 15.69 8.54
N ILE A 179 8.39 15.67 8.71
CA ILE A 179 9.33 15.15 7.71
C ILE A 179 9.01 13.68 7.36
N TYR A 180 8.83 12.82 8.37
CA TYR A 180 8.45 11.42 8.14
C TYR A 180 7.15 11.30 7.34
N ARG A 181 6.12 12.05 7.71
CA ARG A 181 4.84 12.02 6.99
C ARG A 181 5.02 12.46 5.53
N ARG A 182 5.79 13.52 5.26
CA ARG A 182 6.03 14.02 3.90
C ARG A 182 6.84 13.04 3.05
N LEU A 183 7.87 12.44 3.61
CA LEU A 183 8.66 11.43 2.90
C LEU A 183 7.83 10.17 2.63
N ASN A 184 7.02 9.73 3.59
CA ASN A 184 6.12 8.59 3.40
C ASN A 184 5.06 8.87 2.31
N GLU A 185 4.49 10.08 2.26
CA GLU A 185 3.58 10.52 1.18
C GLU A 185 4.27 10.48 -0.20
N LYS A 186 5.61 10.57 -0.24
CA LYS A 186 6.43 10.45 -1.45
C LYS A 186 7.00 9.03 -1.68
N GLY A 187 6.57 8.06 -0.87
CA GLY A 187 6.99 6.66 -0.99
C GLY A 187 8.39 6.37 -0.43
N LEU A 188 9.01 7.31 0.28
CA LEU A 188 10.31 7.14 0.93
C LEU A 188 10.14 6.74 2.38
N TYR A 189 10.75 5.62 2.76
CA TYR A 189 10.64 5.08 4.10
C TYR A 189 12.02 4.88 4.74
N ALA A 190 12.13 5.17 6.02
CA ALA A 190 13.30 4.80 6.80
C ALA A 190 13.36 3.27 6.95
N ARG A 191 14.40 2.65 6.40
CA ARG A 191 14.63 1.20 6.44
C ARG A 191 16.09 0.87 6.73
N LYS A 192 16.34 -0.31 7.29
CA LYS A 192 17.72 -0.79 7.44
C LYS A 192 18.28 -1.11 6.05
N PRO A 193 19.49 -0.62 5.71
CA PRO A 193 20.15 -1.00 4.47
C PRO A 193 20.51 -2.48 4.48
N ARG A 194 20.67 -3.07 3.29
CA ARG A 194 21.31 -4.39 3.19
C ARG A 194 22.81 -4.18 3.38
N VAL A 195 23.43 -4.96 4.26
CA VAL A 195 24.89 -4.94 4.44
C VAL A 195 25.49 -6.04 3.58
N CYS A 196 26.40 -5.68 2.69
CA CYS A 196 27.09 -6.62 1.80
C CYS A 196 28.60 -6.44 1.88
N VAL A 197 29.32 -7.52 1.57
CA VAL A 197 30.77 -7.48 1.37
C VAL A 197 31.05 -6.99 -0.06
N LEU A 198 31.99 -6.07 -0.20
CA LEU A 198 32.52 -5.61 -1.48
C LEU A 198 33.13 -6.77 -2.25
N LEU A 199 32.63 -7.01 -3.46
CA LEU A 199 33.22 -7.98 -4.37
C LEU A 199 33.62 -7.29 -5.65
N SER A 200 34.87 -7.54 -6.06
CA SER A 200 35.35 -7.11 -7.36
C SER A 200 34.50 -7.75 -8.46
N SER A 201 34.41 -7.08 -9.60
CA SER A 201 33.70 -7.60 -10.77
C SER A 201 34.23 -8.98 -11.18
N GLN A 202 35.54 -9.22 -11.04
CA GLN A 202 36.13 -10.55 -11.27
C GLN A 202 35.55 -11.60 -10.32
N LYS A 203 35.58 -11.36 -9.00
CA LYS A 203 35.01 -12.29 -8.01
C LYS A 203 33.52 -12.55 -8.23
N LYS A 204 32.77 -11.58 -8.75
CA LYS A 204 31.36 -11.78 -9.14
C LYS A 204 31.23 -12.73 -10.32
N ARG A 205 32.04 -12.54 -11.38
CA ARG A 205 32.08 -13.42 -12.55
C ARG A 205 32.49 -14.84 -12.19
N ASP A 206 33.55 -15.00 -11.41
CA ASP A 206 34.05 -16.32 -11.01
C ASP A 206 33.00 -17.09 -10.21
N ARG A 207 32.33 -16.40 -9.27
CA ARG A 207 31.22 -17.00 -8.50
C ARG A 207 30.05 -17.39 -9.40
N PHE A 208 29.70 -16.55 -10.37
CA PHE A 208 28.63 -16.84 -11.32
C PHE A 208 28.97 -18.05 -12.20
N ASN A 209 30.17 -18.08 -12.78
CA ASN A 209 30.64 -19.19 -13.61
C ASN A 209 30.67 -20.49 -12.81
N TRP A 210 31.19 -20.44 -11.58
CA TRP A 210 31.20 -21.58 -10.68
C TRP A 210 29.78 -22.11 -10.44
N CYS A 211 28.80 -21.24 -10.16
CA CYS A 211 27.40 -21.67 -10.01
C CYS A 211 26.86 -22.33 -11.27
N LYS A 212 27.14 -21.73 -12.43
CA LYS A 212 26.65 -22.21 -13.72
C LYS A 212 27.21 -23.58 -14.06
N GLU A 213 28.51 -23.79 -13.81
CA GLU A 213 29.20 -25.08 -14.00
C GLU A 213 28.64 -26.17 -13.08
N HIS A 214 28.24 -25.80 -11.86
CA HIS A 214 27.81 -26.73 -10.82
C HIS A 214 26.29 -26.79 -10.64
N GLN A 215 25.51 -26.12 -11.50
CA GLN A 215 24.05 -26.00 -11.38
C GLN A 215 23.35 -27.36 -11.48
N ASN A 216 23.87 -28.25 -12.32
CA ASN A 216 23.29 -29.57 -12.61
C ASN A 216 24.03 -30.72 -11.91
N TRP A 217 24.84 -30.41 -10.89
CA TRP A 217 25.55 -31.45 -10.14
C TRP A 217 24.60 -32.33 -9.36
N THR A 218 24.86 -33.64 -9.43
CA THR A 218 24.13 -34.67 -8.69
C THR A 218 24.55 -34.71 -7.22
N GLU A 219 23.69 -35.26 -6.37
CA GLU A 219 23.99 -35.44 -4.94
C GLU A 219 25.27 -36.24 -4.70
N HIS A 220 25.53 -37.26 -5.54
CA HIS A 220 26.78 -38.01 -5.49
C HIS A 220 28.00 -37.11 -5.72
N GLN A 221 27.95 -36.21 -6.70
CA GLN A 221 29.03 -35.25 -6.97
C GLN A 221 29.23 -34.28 -5.80
N TRP A 222 28.15 -33.78 -5.19
CA TRP A 222 28.23 -32.95 -4.00
C TRP A 222 28.86 -33.66 -2.80
N SER A 223 28.67 -34.98 -2.65
CA SER A 223 29.23 -35.74 -1.53
C SER A 223 30.77 -35.85 -1.53
N HIS A 224 31.42 -35.43 -2.61
CA HIS A 224 32.88 -35.37 -2.71
C HIS A 224 33.44 -33.98 -2.37
N VAL A 225 32.58 -32.99 -2.08
CA VAL A 225 32.99 -31.62 -1.77
C VAL A 225 33.08 -31.43 -0.27
N LEU A 226 34.28 -31.15 0.23
CA LEU A 226 34.49 -30.72 1.61
C LEU A 226 34.26 -29.20 1.72
N PHE A 227 33.32 -28.79 2.57
CA PHE A 227 33.10 -27.38 2.86
C PHE A 227 33.85 -26.95 4.12
N THR A 228 34.61 -25.87 3.97
CA THR A 228 35.51 -25.36 5.00
C THR A 228 35.22 -23.88 5.13
N ASP A 229 34.90 -23.40 6.32
CA ASP A 229 34.66 -21.97 6.55
C ASP A 229 35.37 -21.53 7.83
N GLU A 230 35.78 -20.26 7.80
CA GLU A 230 36.41 -19.60 8.93
C GLU A 230 35.42 -18.58 9.50
N SER A 231 34.92 -18.87 10.69
CA SER A 231 33.97 -18.00 11.38
C SER A 231 34.67 -17.16 12.43
N ARG A 232 34.47 -15.83 12.35
CA ARG A 232 34.96 -14.89 13.36
C ARG A 232 33.88 -14.57 14.38
N PHE A 233 34.20 -14.72 15.66
CA PHE A 233 33.37 -14.27 16.77
C PHE A 233 33.91 -12.93 17.30
N SER A 234 33.17 -11.85 17.06
CA SER A 234 33.54 -10.50 17.49
C SER A 234 33.28 -10.30 18.98
N LEU A 235 34.23 -9.69 19.70
CA LEU A 235 34.08 -9.36 21.13
C LEU A 235 33.23 -8.10 21.36
N THR A 236 33.00 -7.29 20.32
CA THR A 236 32.19 -6.08 20.38
C THR A 236 30.96 -6.19 19.49
N GLY A 237 29.80 -5.77 20.02
CA GLY A 237 28.55 -5.76 19.28
C GLY A 237 28.42 -4.56 18.34
N ASP A 238 28.07 -4.79 17.08
CA ASP A 238 27.76 -3.74 16.11
C ASP A 238 26.36 -3.15 16.36
N SER A 239 26.24 -2.30 17.38
CA SER A 239 24.97 -1.71 17.82
C SER A 239 24.46 -0.56 16.93
N LYS A 240 25.16 -0.22 15.84
CA LYS A 240 24.82 0.98 15.05
C LYS A 240 23.55 0.73 14.22
N ARG A 241 22.41 1.20 14.74
CA ARG A 241 21.13 1.24 14.03
C ARG A 241 21.14 2.34 12.95
N VAL A 242 21.74 2.04 11.80
CA VAL A 242 21.71 2.93 10.63
C VAL A 242 20.42 2.69 9.83
N TYR A 243 19.75 3.78 9.47
CA TYR A 243 18.60 3.78 8.57
C TYR A 243 18.92 4.60 7.33
N ILE A 244 18.36 4.17 6.21
CA ILE A 244 18.37 4.92 4.96
C ILE A 244 16.94 5.21 4.51
N TRP A 245 16.74 6.35 3.87
CA TRP A 245 15.52 6.63 3.11
C TRP A 245 15.58 5.88 1.80
N ARG A 246 14.59 5.01 1.57
CA ARG A 246 14.45 4.29 0.30
C ARG A 246 13.00 4.00 -0.03
N GLU A 247 12.74 3.79 -1.30
CA GLU A 247 11.47 3.28 -1.81
C GLU A 247 11.20 1.84 -1.34
N SER A 248 9.94 1.41 -1.43
CA SER A 248 9.60 0.00 -1.24
C SER A 248 10.08 -0.82 -2.45
N GLY A 249 10.49 -2.08 -2.24
CA GLY A 249 10.97 -2.96 -3.31
C GLY A 249 12.44 -2.75 -3.72
N THR A 250 13.03 -1.58 -3.49
CA THR A 250 14.41 -1.25 -3.93
C THR A 250 15.50 -1.75 -2.97
N ARG A 251 15.25 -2.87 -2.27
CA ARG A 251 16.16 -3.35 -1.19
C ARG A 251 17.56 -3.67 -1.71
N ASN A 252 17.65 -4.20 -2.92
CA ASN A 252 18.89 -4.72 -3.48
C ASN A 252 19.58 -3.76 -4.45
N ASP A 253 19.02 -2.56 -4.65
CA ASP A 253 19.67 -1.55 -5.47
C ASP A 253 21.04 -1.21 -4.88
N PRO A 254 22.10 -1.10 -5.70
CA PRO A 254 23.45 -0.79 -5.23
C PRO A 254 23.49 0.47 -4.35
N SER A 255 22.66 1.48 -4.67
CA SER A 255 22.55 2.72 -3.89
C SER A 255 21.97 2.56 -2.48
N ASN A 256 21.30 1.44 -2.19
CA ASN A 256 20.67 1.11 -0.91
C ASN A 256 21.46 0.05 -0.11
N ILE A 257 22.57 -0.41 -0.66
CA ILE A 257 23.47 -1.37 -0.02
C ILE A 257 24.55 -0.58 0.73
N VAL A 258 24.80 -0.97 1.97
CA VAL A 258 25.97 -0.50 2.72
C VAL A 258 27.05 -1.55 2.61
N GLU A 259 28.14 -1.16 2.00
CA GLU A 259 29.33 -1.97 1.93
C GLU A 259 30.05 -1.92 3.28
N ARG A 260 30.31 -3.10 3.84
CA ARG A 260 31.07 -3.22 5.07
C ARG A 260 31.96 -4.44 4.96
N ASP A 261 33.25 -4.20 5.09
CA ASP A 261 34.21 -5.28 5.30
C ASP A 261 34.12 -5.75 6.76
N ARG A 262 34.19 -7.06 6.98
CA ARG A 262 33.92 -7.66 8.30
C ARG A 262 35.09 -7.50 9.28
N PHE A 263 36.23 -6.97 8.85
CA PHE A 263 37.52 -7.17 9.53
C PHE A 263 38.09 -5.92 10.25
N GLY A 264 37.23 -5.13 10.92
CA GLY A 264 37.65 -3.88 11.56
C GLY A 264 37.93 -3.91 13.08
N SER A 265 37.61 -4.99 13.81
CA SER A 265 37.72 -5.03 15.29
C SER A 265 38.21 -6.38 15.83
N GLY A 266 38.64 -6.43 17.10
CA GLY A 266 39.11 -7.63 17.80
C GLY A 266 38.05 -8.75 17.95
N GLY A 267 38.51 -10.01 17.95
CA GLY A 267 37.66 -11.19 17.83
C GLY A 267 38.48 -12.46 17.63
N VAL A 268 37.85 -13.60 17.92
CA VAL A 268 38.46 -14.94 17.83
C VAL A 268 38.06 -15.58 16.51
N MET A 269 39.01 -16.19 15.82
CA MET A 269 38.76 -16.98 14.61
C MET A 269 38.59 -18.45 14.99
N VAL A 270 37.57 -19.10 14.43
CA VAL A 270 37.30 -20.52 14.62
C VAL A 270 37.13 -21.15 13.26
N MET A 271 37.85 -22.24 13.01
CA MET A 271 37.75 -23.02 11.79
C MET A 271 36.84 -24.22 12.01
N GLY A 272 35.95 -24.47 11.04
CA GLY A 272 35.09 -25.64 11.01
C GLY A 272 35.12 -26.28 9.63
N TRP A 273 35.00 -27.60 9.60
CA TRP A 273 34.97 -28.42 8.40
C TRP A 273 33.75 -29.30 8.50
N ASN A 274 32.94 -29.37 7.45
CA ASN A 274 31.77 -30.23 7.43
C ASN A 274 31.69 -31.01 6.11
N ASN A 275 31.38 -32.30 6.23
CA ASN A 275 31.11 -33.24 5.14
C ASN A 275 29.81 -34.03 5.39
N ASP A 276 28.76 -33.34 5.86
CA ASP A 276 27.50 -33.97 6.24
C ASP A 276 26.67 -34.32 5.01
N ARG A 277 26.45 -35.63 4.85
CA ARG A 277 25.69 -36.25 3.77
C ARG A 277 24.18 -35.98 3.80
N TRP A 278 23.62 -35.31 4.81
CA TRP A 278 22.17 -35.07 4.94
C TRP A 278 21.87 -33.88 5.86
N THR A 279 22.04 -32.63 5.40
CA THR A 279 21.33 -31.45 5.98
C THR A 279 21.24 -30.24 5.03
N TYR A 280 21.89 -30.27 3.87
CA TYR A 280 21.73 -29.25 2.83
C TYR A 280 20.77 -29.75 1.75
N ALA A 281 19.47 -29.46 1.92
CA ALA A 281 18.57 -29.49 0.78
C ALA A 281 19.17 -28.61 -0.34
N PRO A 282 19.35 -29.13 -1.58
CA PRO A 282 20.08 -28.45 -2.66
C PRO A 282 19.54 -27.05 -2.99
N THR A 283 18.28 -26.78 -2.64
CA THR A 283 17.62 -25.48 -2.74
C THR A 283 18.29 -24.35 -1.95
N ARG A 284 18.96 -24.62 -0.80
CA ARG A 284 19.59 -23.56 0.02
C ARG A 284 20.99 -23.16 -0.43
N VAL A 285 21.76 -24.07 -1.03
CA VAL A 285 23.10 -23.75 -1.57
C VAL A 285 22.95 -22.90 -2.83
N GLN A 286 22.04 -23.28 -3.73
CA GLN A 286 21.69 -22.44 -4.88
C GLN A 286 21.14 -21.07 -4.44
N GLN A 287 20.19 -21.00 -3.49
CA GLN A 287 19.68 -19.70 -3.01
C GLN A 287 20.79 -18.80 -2.43
N ARG A 288 21.71 -19.31 -1.59
CA ARG A 288 22.77 -18.45 -1.01
C ARG A 288 23.79 -17.93 -2.02
N ILE A 289 24.03 -18.66 -3.12
CA ILE A 289 25.01 -18.26 -4.13
C ILE A 289 24.33 -17.47 -5.27
N CYS A 290 23.07 -17.77 -5.58
CA CYS A 290 22.25 -17.12 -6.63
C CYS A 290 21.40 -15.93 -6.15
N ASP A 291 21.15 -15.70 -4.84
CA ASP A 291 20.40 -14.54 -4.30
C ASP A 291 21.21 -13.22 -4.33
N ARG A 292 21.90 -12.97 -5.42
CA ARG A 292 22.39 -11.65 -5.81
C ARG A 292 21.68 -11.28 -7.09
N PRO A 293 20.84 -10.24 -7.07
CA PRO A 293 19.99 -9.95 -8.20
C PRO A 293 20.84 -9.72 -9.44
N ASP A 294 20.36 -10.34 -10.50
CA ASP A 294 20.66 -10.05 -11.89
C ASP A 294 20.83 -8.55 -12.09
N ILE A 295 22.02 -8.17 -12.53
CA ILE A 295 22.22 -6.95 -13.31
C ILE A 295 22.08 -7.41 -14.76
N SER A 296 20.84 -7.47 -15.24
CA SER A 296 20.56 -7.51 -16.67
C SER A 296 20.55 -6.08 -17.19
N GLY A 297 21.51 -5.75 -18.07
CA GLY A 297 21.60 -4.49 -18.81
C GLY A 297 22.71 -3.58 -18.33
#